data_AF-A0A6A6GVM8-F1
#
_entry.id   AF-A0A6A6GVM8-F1
#
_cell.length_a   1.000
_cell.length_b   1.000
_cell.length_c   1.000
_cell.angle_alpha   90.00
_cell.angle_beta   90.00
_cell.angle_gamma   90.00
#
_symmetry.space_group_name_H-M   'P 1'
#
loop_
_entity.id
_entity.type
_entity.pdbx_description
1 polymer ?
#
loop_
_entity_poly.entity_id
_entity_poly.type
_entity_poly.pdbx_seq_one_letter_code
_entity_poly.pdbx_strand_id
1 'polypeptide(L)'
;LSELQKPQDLTIIKLSEPFSLEDDANNAKRESDVSADAHENTSVASLKAELEHYKDLFSKLRFSYVEQVTKEKFLRAIVSDPPLLVEPHENGELEAQLKEVKANLKAQKEEAAELTQALESQGRDLAERHERITLQTTSLSHLPTSLSALTTTIAHLRSTTSPPSSNPDLNLPLPATLSLKAQRDAELEQLNAQLAELQNSLLPRKTHELAELESELRRLEVQKQGTVAAAREARRKREGWGDAEELEEKGRWARACGAALRGMLEVE
;
A
#
# COMPACT_ATOMS: atom_id res chain seq x y z
N LEU A 1 4.48 -2.27 29.08
CA LEU A 1 3.47 -2.62 28.04
C LEU A 1 3.28 -4.13 27.88
N SER A 2 4.31 -4.94 28.07
CA SER A 2 4.25 -6.41 28.08
C SER A 2 3.56 -7.03 29.32
N GLU A 3 3.43 -6.29 30.43
CA GLU A 3 2.75 -6.79 31.64
C GLU A 3 1.21 -6.70 31.58
N LEU A 4 0.65 -5.88 30.69
CA LEU A 4 -0.79 -5.73 30.45
C LEU A 4 -1.35 -6.71 29.40
N GLN A 5 -0.48 -7.50 28.76
CA GLN A 5 -0.84 -8.49 27.72
C GLN A 5 -1.01 -9.90 28.27
N LYS A 6 -0.88 -10.12 29.58
CA LYS A 6 -1.28 -11.41 30.16
C LYS A 6 -2.81 -11.46 30.10
N PRO A 7 -3.42 -12.46 29.42
CA PRO A 7 -4.83 -12.72 29.62
C PRO A 7 -5.00 -13.02 31.11
N GLN A 8 -5.52 -12.05 31.86
CA GLN A 8 -6.10 -12.37 33.14
C GLN A 8 -7.40 -13.08 32.79
N ASP A 9 -7.32 -14.40 32.69
CA ASP A 9 -8.51 -15.25 32.69
C ASP A 9 -9.30 -14.83 33.93
N LEU A 10 -10.39 -14.07 33.71
CA LEU A 10 -11.30 -13.67 34.77
C LEU A 10 -11.91 -14.98 35.30
N THR A 11 -11.33 -15.51 36.37
CA THR A 11 -11.76 -16.72 37.07
C THR A 11 -13.05 -16.47 37.85
N ILE A 12 -14.09 -15.95 37.18
CA ILE A 12 -15.45 -15.91 37.72
C ILE A 12 -16.09 -17.30 37.60
N ILE A 13 -15.53 -18.20 36.78
CA ILE A 13 -15.93 -19.59 36.67
C ILE A 13 -15.06 -20.46 37.59
N LYS A 14 -15.22 -20.27 38.89
CA LYS A 14 -14.95 -21.31 39.91
C LYS A 14 -16.26 -21.89 40.46
N LEU A 15 -17.30 -21.92 39.63
CA LEU A 15 -18.56 -22.62 39.94
C LEU A 15 -18.44 -24.13 39.73
N SER A 16 -17.31 -24.61 39.19
CA SER A 16 -17.00 -26.03 38.99
C SER A 16 -16.14 -26.65 40.10
N GLU A 17 -15.64 -25.86 41.05
CA GLU A 17 -15.01 -26.40 42.26
C GLU A 17 -16.12 -26.57 43.32
N PRO A 18 -16.42 -27.80 43.77
CA PRO A 18 -17.48 -28.02 44.73
C PRO A 18 -17.11 -27.37 46.07
N PHE A 19 -18.12 -26.87 46.78
CA PHE A 19 -18.06 -26.68 48.23
C PHE A 19 -17.94 -28.06 48.88
N SER A 20 -16.75 -28.67 48.83
CA SER A 20 -16.41 -29.80 49.69
C SER A 20 -16.41 -29.28 51.11
N LEU A 21 -17.51 -29.52 51.81
CA LEU A 21 -17.46 -29.68 53.26
C LEU A 21 -16.59 -30.92 53.49
N GLU A 22 -15.29 -30.69 53.70
CA GLU A 22 -14.47 -31.66 54.42
C GLU A 22 -15.07 -31.76 55.82
N ASP A 23 -15.94 -32.74 56.05
CA ASP A 23 -16.09 -33.38 57.36
C ASP A 23 -16.93 -34.67 57.23
N ASP A 24 -16.51 -35.66 58.01
CA ASP A 24 -17.15 -36.92 58.36
C ASP A 24 -17.09 -38.09 57.37
N ALA A 25 -15.85 -38.56 57.19
CA ALA A 25 -15.57 -39.99 57.08
C ALA A 25 -16.01 -40.73 58.36
N ASN A 26 -17.30 -41.02 58.52
CA ASN A 26 -17.84 -42.13 59.33
C ASN A 26 -19.38 -42.16 59.30
N ASN A 27 -19.98 -42.65 58.22
CA ASN A 27 -21.24 -43.39 58.38
C ASN A 27 -21.42 -44.42 57.27
N ALA A 28 -21.35 -45.69 57.67
CA ALA A 28 -21.48 -46.84 56.81
C ALA A 28 -22.90 -46.98 56.24
N LYS A 29 -22.97 -47.39 54.97
CA LYS A 29 -24.10 -48.11 54.35
C LYS A 29 -25.48 -47.45 54.51
N ARG A 30 -25.77 -46.49 53.63
CA ARG A 30 -27.11 -46.37 53.04
C ARG A 30 -26.96 -46.32 51.52
N GLU A 31 -27.45 -47.37 50.89
CA GLU A 31 -27.55 -47.52 49.44
C GLU A 31 -28.57 -46.50 48.90
N SER A 32 -28.08 -45.43 48.27
CA SER A 32 -28.82 -44.66 47.28
C SER A 32 -27.81 -43.89 46.43
N ASP A 33 -26.99 -44.65 45.70
CA ASP A 33 -26.07 -44.09 44.73
C ASP A 33 -26.79 -43.96 43.38
N VAL A 34 -27.32 -42.76 43.12
CA VAL A 34 -27.78 -42.30 41.79
C VAL A 34 -26.94 -41.08 41.37
N SER A 35 -25.88 -40.74 42.11
CA SER A 35 -25.04 -39.56 41.86
C SER A 35 -23.71 -39.89 41.18
N ALA A 36 -23.31 -41.16 41.07
CA ALA A 36 -22.06 -41.51 40.40
C ALA A 36 -22.07 -41.31 38.87
N ASP A 37 -23.20 -41.50 38.18
CA ASP A 37 -23.25 -41.52 36.70
C ASP A 37 -23.43 -40.15 36.02
N ALA A 38 -23.55 -39.05 36.77
CA ALA A 38 -23.74 -37.70 36.22
C ALA A 38 -22.44 -37.00 35.76
N HIS A 39 -21.30 -37.70 35.80
CA HIS A 39 -19.98 -37.06 35.76
C HIS A 39 -19.32 -36.98 34.37
N GLU A 40 -19.92 -37.52 33.30
CA GLU A 40 -19.25 -37.57 31.98
C GLU A 40 -19.75 -36.55 30.95
N ASN A 41 -20.85 -35.82 31.16
CA ASN A 41 -21.40 -34.92 30.13
C ASN A 41 -21.81 -33.55 30.67
N THR A 42 -20.82 -32.68 30.92
CA THR A 42 -20.99 -31.27 31.33
C THR A 42 -21.50 -30.36 30.20
N SER A 43 -22.40 -30.87 29.35
CA SER A 43 -23.12 -30.04 28.39
C SER A 43 -24.10 -29.12 29.13
N VAL A 44 -24.28 -27.88 28.63
CA VAL A 44 -25.24 -26.89 29.15
C VAL A 44 -26.66 -27.47 29.27
N ALA A 45 -26.99 -28.48 28.46
CA ALA A 45 -28.26 -29.20 28.56
C ALA A 45 -28.35 -30.11 29.79
N SER A 46 -27.26 -30.78 30.20
CA SER A 46 -27.22 -31.64 31.40
C SER A 46 -27.38 -30.81 32.68
N LEU A 47 -26.64 -29.70 32.78
CA LEU A 47 -26.71 -28.81 33.96
C LEU A 47 -28.11 -28.23 34.18
N LYS A 48 -28.85 -27.94 33.10
CA LYS A 48 -30.24 -27.48 33.21
C LYS A 48 -31.16 -28.57 33.74
N ALA A 49 -31.02 -29.80 33.24
CA ALA A 49 -31.81 -30.94 33.69
C ALA A 49 -31.53 -31.28 35.17
N GLU A 50 -30.27 -31.21 35.60
CA GLU A 50 -29.87 -31.40 36.99
C GLU A 50 -30.45 -30.31 37.91
N LEU A 51 -30.39 -29.04 37.50
CA LEU A 51 -31.00 -27.94 38.27
C LEU A 51 -32.51 -28.10 38.45
N GLU A 52 -33.19 -28.57 37.42
CA GLU A 52 -34.63 -28.85 37.46
C GLU A 52 -34.94 -30.03 38.39
N HIS A 53 -34.18 -31.11 38.29
CA HIS A 53 -34.28 -32.26 39.19
C HIS A 53 -34.08 -31.87 40.67
N TYR A 54 -33.03 -31.08 40.98
CA TYR A 54 -32.80 -30.63 42.35
C TYR A 54 -33.89 -29.69 42.85
N LYS A 55 -34.42 -28.80 42.01
CA LYS A 55 -35.57 -27.96 42.36
C LYS A 55 -36.76 -28.80 42.79
N ASP A 56 -37.07 -29.86 42.05
CA ASP A 56 -38.18 -30.76 42.37
C ASP A 56 -37.93 -31.56 43.65
N LEU A 57 -36.71 -32.08 43.83
CA LEU A 57 -36.32 -32.80 45.03
C LEU A 57 -36.42 -31.92 46.28
N PHE A 58 -35.88 -30.70 46.23
CA PHE A 58 -35.95 -29.76 47.36
C PHE A 58 -37.38 -29.31 47.62
N SER A 59 -38.21 -29.16 46.60
CA SER A 59 -39.63 -28.84 46.77
C SER A 59 -40.38 -29.95 47.52
N LYS A 60 -40.13 -31.21 47.15
CA LYS A 60 -40.69 -32.39 47.84
C LYS A 60 -40.16 -32.51 49.27
N LEU A 61 -38.86 -32.31 49.47
CA LEU A 61 -38.24 -32.37 50.79
C LEU A 61 -38.77 -31.27 51.71
N ARG A 62 -38.92 -30.04 51.20
CA ARG A 62 -39.52 -28.93 51.95
C ARG A 62 -40.96 -29.24 52.35
N PHE A 63 -41.76 -29.80 51.44
CA PHE A 63 -43.14 -30.19 51.74
C PHE A 63 -43.19 -31.26 52.84
N SER A 64 -42.43 -32.34 52.69
CA SER A 64 -42.34 -33.43 53.67
C SER A 64 -41.89 -32.92 55.05
N TYR A 65 -40.86 -32.07 55.10
CA TYR A 65 -40.36 -31.50 56.35
C TYR A 65 -41.40 -30.64 57.06
N VAL A 66 -42.06 -29.72 56.34
CA VAL A 66 -43.09 -28.86 56.92
C VAL A 66 -44.26 -29.69 57.43
N GLU A 67 -44.68 -30.71 56.67
CA GLU A 67 -45.73 -31.64 57.10
C GLU A 67 -45.33 -32.41 58.37
N GLN A 68 -44.09 -32.92 58.43
CA GLN A 68 -43.61 -33.67 59.58
C GLN A 68 -43.51 -32.80 60.83
N VAL A 69 -42.93 -31.60 60.72
CA VAL A 69 -42.78 -30.66 61.84
C VAL A 69 -44.15 -30.18 62.34
N THR A 70 -45.10 -29.95 61.44
CA THR A 70 -46.47 -29.55 61.84
C THR A 70 -47.21 -30.68 62.55
N LYS A 71 -47.12 -31.91 62.05
CA LYS A 71 -47.65 -33.10 62.75
C LYS A 71 -47.03 -33.28 64.14
N GLU A 72 -45.71 -33.16 64.24
CA GLU A 72 -45.01 -33.29 65.52
C GLU A 72 -45.41 -32.19 66.50
N LYS A 73 -45.43 -30.92 66.06
CA LYS A 73 -45.87 -29.80 66.90
C LYS A 73 -47.31 -29.96 67.38
N PHE A 74 -48.21 -30.43 66.51
CA PHE A 74 -49.61 -30.67 66.87
C PHE A 74 -49.73 -31.76 67.93
N LEU A 75 -49.05 -32.91 67.75
CA LEU A 75 -49.03 -33.97 68.76
C LEU A 75 -48.44 -33.48 70.08
N ARG A 76 -47.34 -32.73 70.03
CA ARG A 76 -46.71 -32.17 71.23
C ARG A 76 -47.63 -31.19 71.96
N ALA A 77 -48.37 -30.35 71.25
CA ALA A 77 -49.31 -29.39 71.84
C ALA A 77 -50.51 -30.05 72.53
N ILE A 78 -50.97 -31.21 72.04
CA ILE A 78 -52.09 -31.97 72.64
C ILE A 78 -51.61 -32.83 73.82
N VAL A 79 -50.39 -33.36 73.74
CA VAL A 79 -49.83 -34.28 74.74
C VAL A 79 -49.10 -33.54 75.87
N SER A 80 -48.72 -32.27 75.67
CA SER A 80 -48.14 -31.44 76.74
C SER A 80 -49.16 -31.19 77.86
N ASP A 81 -48.71 -31.26 79.12
CA ASP A 81 -49.53 -30.96 80.29
C ASP A 81 -48.95 -29.73 81.01
N PRO A 82 -49.63 -28.57 81.01
CA PRO A 82 -50.96 -28.30 80.46
C PRO A 82 -50.98 -28.16 78.91
N PRO A 83 -52.11 -28.46 78.25
CA PRO A 83 -52.23 -28.37 76.80
C PRO A 83 -52.09 -26.92 76.33
N LEU A 84 -51.28 -26.70 75.30
CA LEU A 84 -51.10 -25.39 74.68
C LEU A 84 -52.32 -25.06 73.82
N LEU A 85 -53.23 -24.26 74.40
CA LEU A 85 -54.37 -23.68 73.70
C LEU A 85 -53.93 -22.36 73.08
N VAL A 86 -53.81 -22.31 71.75
CA VAL A 86 -53.53 -21.06 71.03
C VAL A 86 -54.75 -20.15 71.14
N GLU A 87 -54.58 -19.00 71.75
CA GLU A 87 -55.67 -18.04 71.89
C GLU A 87 -55.90 -17.25 70.59
N PRO A 88 -57.15 -16.83 70.30
CA PRO A 88 -57.45 -16.05 69.11
C PRO A 88 -56.69 -14.71 69.05
N HIS A 89 -56.26 -14.16 70.19
CA HIS A 89 -55.45 -12.95 70.25
C HIS A 89 -54.01 -13.21 69.74
N GLU A 90 -53.38 -14.31 70.16
CA GLU A 90 -52.04 -14.72 69.72
C GLU A 90 -52.01 -14.98 68.20
N ASN A 91 -53.08 -15.59 67.67
CA ASN A 91 -53.24 -15.75 66.22
C ASN A 91 -53.32 -14.41 65.49
N GLY A 92 -54.06 -13.43 66.04
CA GLY A 92 -54.15 -12.09 65.46
C GLY A 92 -52.79 -11.36 65.42
N GLU A 93 -52.00 -11.47 66.48
CA GLU A 93 -50.65 -10.91 66.55
C GLU A 93 -49.70 -11.58 65.57
N LEU A 94 -49.70 -12.92 65.50
CA LEU A 94 -48.90 -13.69 64.55
C LEU A 94 -49.29 -13.39 63.10
N GLU A 95 -50.57 -13.22 62.79
CA GLU A 95 -51.04 -12.82 61.46
C GLU A 95 -50.57 -11.41 61.07
N ALA A 96 -50.54 -10.47 62.02
CA ALA A 96 -50.03 -9.12 61.79
C ALA A 96 -48.52 -9.15 61.48
N GLN A 97 -47.73 -9.88 62.28
CA GLN A 97 -46.30 -10.09 62.03
C GLN A 97 -46.05 -10.78 60.69
N LEU A 98 -46.85 -11.80 60.34
CA LEU A 98 -46.76 -12.50 59.06
C LEU A 98 -47.02 -11.58 57.87
N LYS A 99 -47.95 -10.62 58.01
CA LYS A 99 -48.22 -9.63 56.95
C LYS A 99 -47.01 -8.71 56.75
N GLU A 100 -46.40 -8.23 57.82
CA GLU A 100 -45.21 -7.38 57.75
C GLU A 100 -44.02 -8.13 57.14
N VAL A 101 -43.71 -9.33 57.65
CA VAL A 101 -42.61 -10.15 57.13
C VAL A 101 -42.84 -10.53 55.67
N LYS A 102 -44.09 -10.84 55.27
CA LYS A 102 -44.42 -11.12 53.86
C LYS A 102 -44.25 -9.88 52.97
N ALA A 103 -44.57 -8.70 53.45
CA ALA A 103 -44.36 -7.45 52.71
C ALA A 103 -42.85 -7.21 52.50
N ASN A 104 -42.06 -7.32 53.56
CA ASN A 104 -40.60 -7.16 53.50
C ASN A 104 -39.95 -8.19 52.57
N LEU A 105 -40.37 -9.45 52.64
CA LEU A 105 -39.87 -10.52 51.77
C LEU A 105 -40.26 -10.31 50.30
N LYS A 106 -41.42 -9.71 50.02
CA LYS A 106 -41.79 -9.34 48.64
C LYS A 106 -40.91 -8.21 48.12
N ALA A 107 -40.70 -7.16 48.90
CA ALA A 107 -39.82 -6.05 48.53
C ALA A 107 -38.40 -6.52 48.24
N GLN A 108 -37.83 -7.37 49.11
CA GLN A 108 -36.49 -7.93 48.89
C GLN A 108 -36.40 -8.84 47.66
N LYS A 109 -37.48 -9.57 47.34
CA LYS A 109 -37.53 -10.39 46.12
C LYS A 109 -37.57 -9.55 44.85
N GLU A 110 -38.31 -8.44 44.88
CA GLU A 110 -38.37 -7.49 43.78
C GLU A 110 -37.01 -6.81 43.57
N GLU A 111 -36.37 -6.33 44.64
CA GLU A 111 -35.01 -5.77 44.59
C GLU A 111 -33.98 -6.78 44.05
N ALA A 112 -34.01 -8.02 44.55
CA ALA A 112 -33.12 -9.07 44.05
C ALA A 112 -33.38 -9.38 42.57
N ALA A 113 -34.64 -9.41 42.13
CA ALA A 113 -34.98 -9.63 40.74
C ALA A 113 -34.45 -8.49 39.84
N GLU A 114 -34.62 -7.23 40.26
CA GLU A 114 -34.09 -6.05 39.56
C GLU A 114 -32.56 -6.09 39.46
N LEU A 115 -31.87 -6.40 40.56
CA LEU A 115 -30.41 -6.54 40.57
C LEU A 115 -29.93 -7.67 39.65
N THR A 116 -30.60 -8.82 39.65
CA THR A 116 -30.24 -9.92 38.74
C THR A 116 -30.43 -9.53 37.27
N GLN A 117 -31.51 -8.82 36.94
CA GLN A 117 -31.73 -8.32 35.57
C GLN A 117 -30.67 -7.29 35.17
N ALA A 118 -30.30 -6.39 36.07
CA ALA A 118 -29.24 -5.42 35.84
C ALA A 118 -27.89 -6.11 35.60
N LEU A 119 -27.53 -7.10 36.44
CA LEU A 119 -26.32 -7.89 36.27
C LEU A 119 -26.29 -8.66 34.94
N GLU A 120 -27.41 -9.25 34.54
CA GLU A 120 -27.50 -9.93 33.23
C GLU A 120 -27.29 -8.96 32.07
N SER A 121 -27.89 -7.77 32.12
CA SER A 121 -27.72 -6.75 31.08
C SER A 121 -26.27 -6.27 30.99
N GLN A 122 -25.63 -5.99 32.12
CA GLN A 122 -24.23 -5.59 32.19
C GLN A 122 -23.30 -6.72 31.75
N GLY A 123 -23.63 -7.97 32.07
CA GLY A 123 -22.88 -9.15 31.64
C GLY A 123 -22.90 -9.31 30.12
N ARG A 124 -24.06 -9.10 29.47
CA ARG A 124 -24.19 -9.12 28.00
C ARG A 124 -23.38 -8.00 27.36
N ASP A 125 -23.52 -6.76 27.85
CA ASP A 125 -22.77 -5.60 27.36
C ASP A 125 -21.26 -5.79 27.49
N LEU A 126 -20.80 -6.35 28.61
CA LEU A 126 -19.39 -6.63 28.86
C LEU A 126 -18.86 -7.70 27.89
N ALA A 127 -19.63 -8.77 27.66
CA ALA A 127 -19.27 -9.83 26.72
C ALA A 127 -19.10 -9.29 25.30
N GLU A 128 -20.03 -8.46 24.82
CA GLU A 128 -19.94 -7.83 23.50
C GLU A 128 -18.72 -6.90 23.37
N ARG A 129 -18.44 -6.11 24.41
CA ARG A 129 -17.26 -5.23 24.43
C ARG A 129 -15.97 -6.04 24.43
N HIS A 130 -15.92 -7.12 25.20
CA HIS A 130 -14.78 -8.02 25.25
C HIS A 130 -14.53 -8.65 23.87
N GLU A 131 -15.57 -9.17 23.22
CA GLU A 131 -15.47 -9.73 21.86
C GLU A 131 -14.96 -8.68 20.85
N ARG A 132 -15.46 -7.44 20.92
CA ARG A 132 -14.96 -6.37 20.05
C ARG A 132 -13.47 -6.08 20.28
N ILE A 133 -13.05 -6.01 21.54
CA ILE A 133 -11.65 -5.74 21.91
C ILE A 133 -10.75 -6.90 21.47
N THR A 134 -11.18 -8.15 21.62
CA THR A 134 -10.37 -9.30 21.18
C THR A 134 -10.22 -9.30 19.66
N LEU A 135 -11.27 -9.01 18.88
CA LEU A 135 -11.19 -8.86 17.42
C LEU A 135 -10.26 -7.72 16.99
N GLN A 136 -10.30 -6.57 17.68
CA GLN A 136 -9.38 -5.47 17.39
C GLN A 136 -7.94 -5.84 17.75
N THR A 137 -7.74 -6.57 18.85
CA THR A 137 -6.41 -7.00 19.31
C THR A 137 -5.79 -7.99 18.33
N THR A 138 -6.57 -8.94 17.80
CA THR A 138 -6.08 -9.88 16.78
C THR A 138 -5.72 -9.14 15.49
N SER A 139 -6.55 -8.19 15.04
CA SER A 139 -6.22 -7.35 13.88
C SER A 139 -4.93 -6.54 14.08
N LEU A 140 -4.78 -5.90 15.25
CA LEU A 140 -3.57 -5.16 15.60
C LEU A 140 -2.34 -6.06 15.72
N SER A 141 -2.50 -7.33 16.14
CA SER A 141 -1.37 -8.27 16.21
C SER A 141 -0.80 -8.65 14.84
N HIS A 142 -1.63 -8.64 13.78
CA HIS A 142 -1.20 -8.94 12.41
C HIS A 142 -0.51 -7.75 11.71
N LEU A 143 -0.85 -6.52 12.11
CA LEU A 143 -0.40 -5.28 11.46
C LEU A 143 1.15 -5.11 11.46
N PRO A 144 1.89 -5.37 12.55
CA PRO A 144 3.35 -5.30 12.56
C PRO A 144 4.02 -6.23 11.54
N THR A 145 3.50 -7.45 11.39
CA THR A 145 4.01 -8.42 10.41
C THR A 145 3.75 -7.96 8.99
N SER A 146 2.57 -7.38 8.72
CA SER A 146 2.27 -6.77 7.43
C SER A 146 3.16 -5.56 7.15
N LEU A 147 3.46 -4.73 8.15
CA LEU A 147 4.35 -3.58 8.00
C LEU A 147 5.79 -4.03 7.73
N SER A 148 6.29 -5.05 8.41
CA SER A 148 7.63 -5.57 8.13
C SER A 148 7.73 -6.21 6.73
N ALA A 149 6.69 -6.91 6.28
CA ALA A 149 6.61 -7.40 4.90
C ALA A 149 6.58 -6.24 3.88
N LEU A 150 5.82 -5.17 4.15
CA LEU A 150 5.79 -3.98 3.29
C LEU A 150 7.13 -3.22 3.28
N THR A 151 7.81 -3.07 4.41
CA THR A 151 9.11 -2.38 4.45
C THR A 151 10.21 -3.19 3.75
N THR A 152 10.22 -4.51 3.92
CA THR A 152 11.14 -5.41 3.20
C THR A 152 10.89 -5.40 1.70
N THR A 153 9.62 -5.44 1.26
CA THR A 153 9.27 -5.31 -0.16
C THR A 153 9.64 -3.95 -0.72
N ILE A 154 9.42 -2.84 0.00
CA ILE A 154 9.87 -1.50 -0.42
C ILE A 154 11.40 -1.45 -0.51
N ALA A 155 12.12 -2.01 0.46
CA ALA A 155 13.58 -2.05 0.43
C ALA A 155 14.10 -2.86 -0.77
N HIS A 156 13.47 -4.01 -1.05
CA HIS A 156 13.76 -4.83 -2.23
C HIS A 156 13.43 -4.11 -3.54
N LEU A 157 12.29 -3.44 -3.63
CA LEU A 157 11.93 -2.65 -4.81
C LEU A 157 12.91 -1.49 -5.01
N ARG A 158 13.36 -0.84 -3.93
CA ARG A 158 14.38 0.21 -4.00
C ARG A 158 15.76 -0.31 -4.41
N SER A 159 16.12 -1.54 -4.06
CA SER A 159 17.40 -2.14 -4.47
C SER A 159 17.37 -2.71 -5.89
N THR A 160 16.21 -3.20 -6.34
CA THR A 160 16.01 -3.70 -7.71
C THR A 160 15.73 -2.59 -8.72
N THR A 161 15.11 -1.50 -8.28
CA THR A 161 15.05 -0.26 -9.06
C THR A 161 16.49 0.24 -9.20
N SER A 162 16.94 0.43 -10.44
CA SER A 162 18.30 0.87 -10.79
C SER A 162 18.79 1.98 -9.85
N PRO A 163 20.08 2.01 -9.46
CA PRO A 163 20.61 3.08 -8.62
C PRO A 163 20.22 4.43 -9.24
N PRO A 164 19.84 5.43 -8.42
CA PRO A 164 19.51 6.75 -8.94
C PRO A 164 20.67 7.17 -9.82
N SER A 165 20.39 7.35 -11.10
CA SER A 165 21.46 7.61 -12.05
C SER A 165 22.19 8.88 -11.59
N SER A 166 23.48 9.00 -11.89
CA SER A 166 24.24 10.20 -11.53
C SER A 166 23.66 11.49 -12.15
N ASN A 167 22.77 11.35 -13.15
CA ASN A 167 22.09 12.45 -13.79
C ASN A 167 20.80 12.81 -13.02
N PRO A 168 20.68 14.04 -12.48
CA PRO A 168 19.52 14.45 -11.68
C PRO A 168 18.22 14.44 -12.48
N ASP A 169 18.29 14.70 -13.80
CA ASP A 169 17.15 14.73 -14.71
C ASP A 169 16.47 13.37 -14.90
N LEU A 170 17.20 12.27 -14.67
CA LEU A 170 16.67 10.90 -14.76
C LEU A 170 16.09 10.41 -13.43
N ASN A 171 16.23 11.18 -12.35
CA ASN A 171 15.67 10.89 -11.03
C ASN A 171 14.40 11.72 -10.75
N LEU A 172 13.83 12.35 -11.78
CA LEU A 172 12.63 13.17 -11.67
C LEU A 172 11.37 12.30 -11.51
N PRO A 173 10.36 12.77 -10.76
CA PRO A 173 9.06 12.11 -10.72
C PRO A 173 8.38 12.20 -12.09
N LEU A 174 7.49 11.24 -12.38
CA LEU A 174 6.84 11.11 -13.70
C LEU A 174 6.26 12.42 -14.28
N PRO A 175 5.61 13.31 -13.51
CA PRO A 175 5.12 14.58 -14.07
C PRO A 175 6.26 15.48 -14.56
N ALA A 176 7.38 15.51 -13.83
CA ALA A 176 8.54 16.34 -14.16
C ALA A 176 9.36 15.76 -15.33
N THR A 177 9.41 14.44 -15.49
CA THR A 177 10.02 13.83 -16.69
C THR A 177 9.21 14.12 -17.95
N LEU A 178 7.88 14.11 -17.87
CA LEU A 178 7.00 14.46 -18.99
C LEU A 178 7.16 15.92 -19.40
N SER A 179 7.25 16.86 -18.44
CA SER A 179 7.50 18.27 -18.76
C SER A 179 8.87 18.48 -19.38
N LEU A 180 9.90 17.80 -18.85
CA LEU A 180 11.26 17.88 -19.40
C LEU A 180 11.32 17.32 -20.82
N LYS A 181 10.64 16.20 -21.07
CA LYS A 181 10.52 15.61 -22.40
C LYS A 181 9.87 16.59 -23.37
N ALA A 182 8.73 17.17 -23.01
CA ALA A 182 8.05 18.15 -23.85
C ALA A 182 8.94 19.37 -24.17
N GLN A 183 9.74 19.83 -23.20
CA GLN A 183 10.71 20.90 -23.42
C GLN A 183 11.80 20.48 -24.42
N ARG A 184 12.40 19.30 -24.25
CA ARG A 184 13.41 18.77 -25.19
C ARG A 184 12.84 18.57 -26.59
N ASP A 185 11.62 18.06 -26.70
CA ASP A 185 10.94 17.85 -27.98
C ASP A 185 10.73 19.20 -28.69
N ALA A 186 10.30 20.24 -27.98
CA ALA A 186 10.17 21.60 -28.53
C ALA A 186 11.53 22.20 -28.97
N GLU A 187 12.59 22.00 -28.17
CA GLU A 187 13.96 22.42 -28.53
C GLU A 187 14.46 21.69 -29.79
N LEU A 188 14.16 20.38 -29.92
CA LEU A 188 14.51 19.59 -31.10
C LEU A 188 13.74 20.05 -32.34
N GLU A 189 12.45 20.36 -32.22
CA GLU A 189 11.64 20.92 -33.31
C GLU A 189 12.19 22.27 -33.77
N GLN A 190 12.57 23.14 -32.84
CA GLN A 190 13.19 24.43 -33.15
C GLN A 190 14.53 24.24 -33.88
N LEU A 191 15.38 23.33 -33.41
CA LEU A 191 16.67 23.05 -34.03
C LEU A 191 16.51 22.44 -35.43
N ASN A 192 15.54 21.54 -35.61
CA ASN A 192 15.21 20.97 -36.91
C ASN A 192 14.68 22.04 -37.88
N ALA A 193 13.88 23.00 -37.43
CA ALA A 193 13.45 24.12 -38.24
C ALA A 193 14.62 25.01 -38.68
N GLN A 194 15.57 25.29 -37.79
CA GLN A 194 16.79 26.04 -38.12
C GLN A 194 17.67 25.29 -39.12
N LEU A 195 17.83 23.96 -38.96
CA LEU A 195 18.56 23.13 -39.91
C LEU A 195 17.88 23.12 -41.28
N ALA A 196 16.55 23.01 -41.33
CA ALA A 196 15.80 23.08 -42.57
C ALA A 196 15.93 24.45 -43.25
N GLU A 197 15.91 25.55 -42.49
CA GLU A 197 16.13 26.90 -43.03
C GLU A 197 17.54 27.05 -43.61
N LEU A 198 18.56 26.59 -42.89
CA LEU A 198 19.95 26.60 -43.34
C LEU A 198 20.13 25.78 -44.62
N GLN A 199 19.55 24.57 -44.66
CA GLN A 199 19.64 23.66 -45.80
C GLN A 199 18.87 24.16 -47.02
N ASN A 200 17.66 24.69 -46.82
CA ASN A 200 16.76 25.01 -47.94
C ASN A 200 16.97 26.43 -48.49
N SER A 201 17.46 27.38 -47.69
CA SER A 201 17.53 28.79 -48.10
C SER A 201 18.95 29.33 -48.14
N LEU A 202 19.72 29.14 -47.07
CA LEU A 202 21.02 29.80 -46.92
C LEU A 202 22.12 29.09 -47.72
N LEU A 203 22.21 27.77 -47.64
CA LEU A 203 23.17 26.98 -48.42
C LEU A 203 22.98 27.16 -49.94
N PRO A 204 21.79 26.96 -50.54
CA PRO A 204 21.64 27.11 -51.99
C PRO A 204 21.90 28.55 -52.44
N ARG A 205 21.43 29.55 -51.69
CA ARG A 205 21.72 30.96 -52.00
C ARG A 205 23.22 31.25 -51.99
N LYS A 206 23.93 30.80 -50.95
CA LYS A 206 25.38 30.98 -50.87
C LYS A 206 26.12 30.22 -51.96
N THR A 207 25.68 29.03 -52.33
CA THR A 207 26.26 28.31 -53.47
C THR A 207 26.03 29.02 -54.80
N HIS A 208 24.88 29.66 -54.99
CA HIS A 208 24.59 30.45 -56.18
C HIS A 208 25.44 31.72 -56.23
N GLU A 209 25.51 32.48 -55.13
CA GLU A 209 26.38 33.66 -54.99
C GLU A 209 27.85 33.31 -55.27
N LEU A 210 28.33 32.16 -54.76
CA LEU A 210 29.68 31.67 -55.04
C LEU A 210 29.88 31.29 -56.52
N ALA A 211 28.91 30.62 -57.14
CA ALA A 211 28.98 30.25 -58.55
C ALA A 211 28.99 31.48 -59.47
N GLU A 212 28.24 32.53 -59.14
CA GLU A 212 28.26 33.81 -59.84
C GLU A 212 29.64 34.47 -59.75
N LEU A 213 30.18 34.60 -58.52
CA LEU A 213 31.52 35.16 -58.30
C LEU A 213 32.62 34.35 -59.01
N GLU A 214 32.53 33.02 -59.02
CA GLU A 214 33.45 32.16 -59.79
C GLU A 214 33.36 32.42 -61.29
N SER A 215 32.15 32.63 -61.84
CA SER A 215 31.96 32.93 -63.26
C SER A 215 32.53 34.31 -63.64
N GLU A 216 32.35 35.30 -62.77
CA GLU A 216 32.92 36.63 -62.94
C GLU A 216 34.44 36.61 -62.85
N LEU A 217 34.99 35.85 -61.89
CA LEU A 217 36.42 35.65 -61.72
C LEU A 217 37.02 35.00 -62.97
N ARG A 218 36.40 33.93 -63.50
CA ARG A 218 36.83 33.29 -64.76
C ARG A 218 36.81 34.26 -65.93
N ARG A 219 35.78 35.11 -66.04
CA ARG A 219 35.71 36.15 -67.09
C ARG A 219 36.84 37.16 -66.94
N LEU A 220 37.11 37.63 -65.72
CA LEU A 220 38.21 38.55 -65.43
C LEU A 220 39.57 37.89 -65.69
N GLU A 221 39.73 36.60 -65.41
CA GLU A 221 40.94 35.84 -65.73
C GLU A 221 41.17 35.74 -67.23
N VAL A 222 40.13 35.45 -68.02
CA VAL A 222 40.21 35.44 -69.49
C VAL A 222 40.55 36.84 -70.02
N GLN A 223 39.92 37.90 -69.50
CA GLN A 223 40.26 39.27 -69.86
C GLN A 223 41.70 39.64 -69.49
N LYS A 224 42.17 39.22 -68.31
CA LYS A 224 43.58 39.38 -67.88
C LYS A 224 44.53 38.62 -68.80
N GLN A 225 44.23 37.37 -69.13
CA GLN A 225 45.05 36.59 -70.06
C GLN A 225 45.09 37.23 -71.44
N GLY A 226 43.95 37.71 -71.95
CA GLY A 226 43.86 38.43 -73.22
C GLY A 226 44.66 39.74 -73.23
N THR A 227 44.55 40.56 -72.19
CA THR A 227 45.34 41.80 -72.04
C THR A 227 46.84 41.53 -71.86
N VAL A 228 47.21 40.50 -71.10
CA VAL A 228 48.62 40.08 -70.96
C VAL A 228 49.16 39.54 -72.29
N ALA A 229 48.37 38.77 -73.04
CA ALA A 229 48.75 38.28 -74.36
C ALA A 229 48.91 39.46 -75.33
N ALA A 230 47.96 40.38 -75.39
CA ALA A 230 48.05 41.61 -76.20
C ALA A 230 49.27 42.45 -75.82
N ALA A 231 49.56 42.60 -74.52
CA ALA A 231 50.76 43.31 -74.04
C ALA A 231 52.06 42.56 -74.42
N ARG A 232 52.08 41.23 -74.35
CA ARG A 232 53.22 40.40 -74.79
C ARG A 232 53.43 40.47 -76.30
N GLU A 233 52.36 40.47 -77.09
CA GLU A 233 52.44 40.64 -78.55
C GLU A 233 52.87 42.05 -78.93
N ALA A 234 52.35 43.08 -78.26
CA ALA A 234 52.82 44.45 -78.43
C ALA A 234 54.31 44.57 -78.06
N ARG A 235 54.75 43.89 -77.00
CA ARG A 235 56.17 43.80 -76.62
C ARG A 235 56.99 43.06 -77.68
N ARG A 236 56.52 41.93 -78.21
CA ARG A 236 57.19 41.20 -79.31
C ARG A 236 57.28 42.02 -80.59
N LYS A 237 56.23 42.77 -80.93
CA LYS A 237 56.23 43.74 -82.05
C LYS A 237 57.21 44.89 -81.83
N ARG A 238 57.42 45.30 -80.58
CA ARG A 238 58.42 46.32 -80.21
C ARG A 238 59.85 45.79 -80.17
N GLU A 239 60.03 44.50 -79.89
CA GLU A 239 61.32 43.82 -79.77
C GLU A 239 61.82 43.17 -81.08
N GLY A 240 61.08 43.25 -82.20
CA GLY A 240 61.62 42.98 -83.55
C GLY A 240 61.87 41.52 -83.92
N TRP A 241 61.24 40.56 -83.23
CA TRP A 241 61.44 39.11 -83.48
C TRP A 241 60.63 38.53 -84.65
N GLY A 242 59.87 39.36 -85.38
CA GLY A 242 59.09 38.94 -86.57
C GLY A 242 59.71 39.34 -87.91
N ASP A 243 60.67 40.28 -87.92
CA ASP A 243 61.30 40.75 -89.18
C ASP A 243 62.39 39.80 -89.68
N ALA A 244 62.96 38.95 -88.83
CA ALA A 244 64.04 38.05 -89.20
C ALA A 244 63.60 36.91 -90.15
N GLU A 245 62.42 36.34 -89.93
CA GLU A 245 61.89 35.22 -90.74
C GLU A 245 61.37 35.73 -92.11
N GLU A 246 60.76 36.93 -92.14
CA GLU A 246 60.36 37.61 -93.36
C GLU A 246 61.56 38.10 -94.20
N LEU A 247 62.65 38.51 -93.54
CA LEU A 247 63.93 38.85 -94.18
C LEU A 247 64.63 37.59 -94.74
N GLU A 248 64.53 36.44 -94.08
CA GLU A 248 65.07 35.17 -94.60
C GLU A 248 64.30 34.67 -95.83
N GLU A 249 62.96 34.76 -95.86
CA GLU A 249 62.18 34.42 -97.06
C GLU A 249 62.51 35.34 -98.25
N LYS A 250 62.62 36.66 -98.02
CA LYS A 250 63.06 37.64 -99.03
C LYS A 250 64.51 37.37 -99.47
N GLY A 251 65.38 36.95 -98.56
CA GLY A 251 66.76 36.55 -98.85
C GLY A 251 66.88 35.27 -99.68
N ARG A 252 66.02 34.28 -99.44
CA ARG A 252 65.92 33.06 -100.27
C ARG A 252 65.42 33.39 -101.68
N TRP A 253 64.41 34.25 -101.80
CA TRP A 253 63.90 34.71 -103.09
C TRP A 253 64.96 35.49 -103.87
N ALA A 254 65.67 36.44 -103.24
CA ALA A 254 66.73 37.21 -103.88
C ALA A 254 67.91 36.33 -104.34
N ARG A 255 68.29 35.30 -103.56
CA ARG A 255 69.30 34.33 -103.99
C ARG A 255 68.82 33.47 -105.16
N ALA A 256 67.56 33.05 -105.17
CA ALA A 256 66.98 32.31 -106.29
C ALA A 256 66.92 33.15 -107.58
N CYS A 257 66.49 34.42 -107.49
CA CYS A 257 66.53 35.35 -108.62
C CYS A 257 67.95 35.65 -109.10
N GLY A 258 68.91 35.79 -108.18
CA GLY A 258 70.33 35.97 -108.51
C GLY A 258 70.97 34.73 -109.15
N ALA A 259 70.54 33.53 -108.79
CA ALA A 259 70.96 32.29 -109.45
C ALA A 259 70.37 32.17 -110.85
N ALA A 260 69.09 32.52 -111.03
CA ALA A 260 68.44 32.53 -112.34
C ALA A 260 69.05 33.55 -113.31
N LEU A 261 69.39 34.76 -112.83
CA LEU A 261 70.04 35.79 -113.64
C LEU A 261 71.49 35.42 -114.02
N ARG A 262 72.26 34.75 -113.14
CA ARG A 262 73.60 34.24 -113.48
C ARG A 262 73.56 33.12 -114.51
N GLY A 263 72.55 32.25 -114.49
CA GLY A 263 72.37 31.20 -115.50
C GLY A 263 71.98 31.72 -116.89
N MET A 264 71.41 32.92 -117.00
CA MET A 264 70.97 33.51 -118.29
C MET A 264 72.04 34.37 -118.98
N LEU A 265 73.14 34.71 -118.31
CA LEU A 265 74.14 35.66 -118.80
C LEU A 265 75.49 35.04 -119.22
N GLU A 266 75.67 33.71 -119.13
CA GLU A 266 76.93 33.00 -119.48
C GLU A 266 78.21 33.79 -119.09
N VAL A 267 78.26 34.21 -117.84
CA VAL A 267 79.47 34.73 -117.19
C VAL A 267 79.69 33.86 -115.96
N GLU A 268 80.84 33.18 -115.88
CA GLU A 268 81.29 32.53 -114.64
C GLU A 268 81.35 33.53 -113.47
#